data_AF-A0A9W6YSF4-F1
#
_entry.id   AF-A0A9W6YSF4-F1
#
_cell.length_a   1.000
_cell.length_b   1.000
_cell.length_c   1.000
_cell.angle_alpha   90.00
_cell.angle_beta   90.00
_cell.angle_gamma   90.00
#
_symmetry.space_group_name_H-M   'P 1'
#
loop_
_entity.id
_entity.type
_entity.pdbx_description
1 polymer ?
#
loop_
_entity_poly.entity_id
_entity_poly.type
_entity_poly.pdbx_seq_one_letter_code
_entity_poly.pdbx_strand_id
1 'polypeptide(L)'
;MLSFFGSSTKQFSPDQFEKDLKNLSHRITGTEKRIVSLRANKSYYSKVLPVYISCLYLLFVSYVYFIKHNRWTNNHILVAVLSPALSFSTYYLLLYTLNYLISTNDLALNGLRDQHREKLDELKEQTNFYKTNELLTRFSNGEDFKELELQAREIEKKKQEYLKLIKEGKLPNPSKLAAANGDGSDGGNKIYDGFLKFMLGEDELSADARYALICCNCFQHNGLAPPNVLPQKVKYICPKCGFLNGNEEEEKKEKVPVVDGNEKSNSVAKISNKKSIDKPETQVTDDDDLDEIDDTNESATSGSESEKPVVVAEKKTKKKKKRGHKKQ
;
A
#
# COMPACT_ATOMS: atom_id res chain seq x y z
N MET A 1 -20.98 -20.35 -29.64
CA MET A 1 -20.05 -21.06 -28.74
C MET A 1 -19.54 -20.05 -27.71
N LEU A 2 -20.35 -19.81 -26.68
CA LEU A 2 -20.10 -18.84 -25.62
C LEU A 2 -19.51 -19.58 -24.40
N SER A 3 -18.48 -18.95 -23.83
CA SER A 3 -18.06 -18.95 -22.42
C SER A 3 -17.56 -20.25 -21.78
N PHE A 4 -16.33 -20.22 -21.24
CA PHE A 4 -15.94 -20.79 -19.93
C PHE A 4 -14.50 -20.36 -19.57
N PHE A 5 -14.31 -19.09 -19.23
CA PHE A 5 -13.18 -18.66 -18.38
C PHE A 5 -13.73 -18.43 -16.98
N GLY A 6 -13.77 -19.50 -16.18
CA GLY A 6 -14.06 -19.41 -14.75
C GLY A 6 -12.79 -19.04 -14.00
N SER A 7 -12.61 -17.75 -13.66
CA SER A 7 -11.64 -17.38 -12.63
C SER A 7 -12.24 -17.72 -11.28
N SER A 8 -11.83 -18.85 -10.71
CA SER A 8 -12.13 -19.17 -9.32
C SER A 8 -11.41 -18.15 -8.44
N THR A 9 -12.16 -17.24 -7.83
CA THR A 9 -11.71 -16.42 -6.71
C THR A 9 -11.39 -17.37 -5.56
N LYS A 10 -10.12 -17.71 -5.37
CA LYS A 10 -9.69 -18.50 -4.21
C LYS A 10 -10.07 -17.70 -2.96
N GLN A 11 -10.96 -18.24 -2.14
CA GLN A 11 -11.26 -17.68 -0.82
C GLN A 11 -9.98 -17.69 0.02
N PHE A 12 -9.76 -16.62 0.77
CA PHE A 12 -8.65 -16.51 1.72
C PHE A 12 -8.86 -17.50 2.87
N SER A 13 -7.96 -18.48 3.01
CA SER A 13 -7.99 -19.49 4.08
C SER A 13 -6.77 -19.29 5.00
N PRO A 14 -6.95 -18.73 6.21
CA PRO A 14 -5.83 -18.44 7.11
C PRO A 14 -5.04 -19.71 7.50
N ASP A 15 -5.73 -20.82 7.76
CA ASP A 15 -5.13 -22.09 8.15
C ASP A 15 -4.18 -22.65 7.08
N GLN A 16 -4.49 -22.42 5.79
CA GLN A 16 -3.65 -22.87 4.68
C GLN A 16 -2.36 -22.06 4.60
N PHE A 17 -2.44 -20.74 4.80
CA PHE A 17 -1.26 -19.87 4.88
C PHE A 17 -0.38 -20.24 6.06
N GLU A 18 -0.98 -20.51 7.23
CA GLU A 18 -0.23 -20.93 8.40
C GLU A 18 0.53 -22.23 8.14
N LYS A 19 -0.14 -23.23 7.54
CA LYS A 19 0.49 -24.51 7.18
C LYS A 19 1.63 -24.33 6.17
N ASP A 20 1.42 -23.52 5.15
CA ASP A 20 2.43 -23.25 4.12
C ASP A 20 3.64 -22.50 4.71
N LEU A 21 3.41 -21.50 5.57
CA LEU A 21 4.47 -20.76 6.27
C LEU A 21 5.23 -21.68 7.24
N LYS A 22 4.53 -22.52 8.01
CA LYS A 22 5.15 -23.52 8.90
C LYS A 22 6.03 -24.49 8.11
N ASN A 23 5.53 -25.02 6.98
CA ASN A 23 6.32 -25.89 6.10
C ASN A 23 7.58 -25.19 5.59
N LEU A 24 7.43 -23.95 5.12
CA LEU A 24 8.53 -23.19 4.57
C LEU A 24 9.58 -22.84 5.64
N SER A 25 9.15 -22.43 6.84
CA SER A 25 10.02 -22.23 8.00
C SER A 25 10.75 -23.51 8.41
N HIS A 26 10.06 -24.65 8.44
CA HIS A 26 10.68 -25.95 8.70
C HIS A 26 11.76 -26.29 7.64
N ARG A 27 11.49 -26.02 6.37
CA ARG A 27 12.48 -26.24 5.28
C ARG A 27 13.66 -25.28 5.38
N ILE A 28 13.44 -24.02 5.74
CA ILE A 28 14.48 -23.00 5.98
C ILE A 28 15.39 -23.47 7.12
N THR A 29 14.82 -23.75 8.29
CA THR A 29 15.58 -24.18 9.48
C THR A 29 16.31 -25.50 9.25
N GLY A 30 15.70 -26.46 8.54
CA GLY A 30 16.35 -27.71 8.15
C GLY A 30 17.55 -27.49 7.22
N THR A 31 17.44 -26.57 6.27
CA THR A 31 18.53 -26.23 5.34
C THR A 31 19.64 -25.44 6.03
N GLU A 32 19.30 -24.50 6.93
CA GLU A 32 20.25 -23.76 7.75
C GLU A 32 21.07 -24.69 8.64
N LYS A 33 20.42 -25.64 9.33
CA LYS A 33 21.12 -26.64 10.16
C LYS A 33 22.14 -27.43 9.33
N ARG A 34 21.77 -27.85 8.11
CA ARG A 34 22.68 -28.56 7.19
C ARG A 34 23.86 -27.68 6.75
N ILE A 35 23.63 -26.40 6.44
CA ILE A 35 24.70 -25.47 6.07
C ILE A 35 25.65 -25.23 7.25
N VAL A 36 25.10 -25.05 8.45
CA VAL A 36 25.89 -24.84 9.67
C VAL A 36 26.78 -26.06 9.95
N SER A 37 26.24 -27.28 9.85
CA SER A 37 27.03 -28.50 10.06
C SER A 37 28.09 -28.69 8.97
N LEU A 38 27.78 -28.41 7.70
CA LEU A 38 28.76 -28.44 6.61
C LEU A 38 29.89 -27.41 6.81
N ARG A 39 29.57 -26.19 7.26
CA ARG A 39 30.56 -25.15 7.56
C ARG A 39 31.44 -25.52 8.75
N ALA A 40 30.86 -26.09 9.80
CA ALA A 40 31.60 -26.60 10.95
C ALA A 40 32.58 -27.70 10.53
N ASN A 41 32.09 -28.68 9.76
CA ASN A 41 32.91 -29.77 9.22
C ASN A 41 34.02 -29.25 8.30
N LYS A 42 33.73 -28.28 7.42
CA LYS A 42 34.74 -27.65 6.58
C LYS A 42 35.86 -27.02 7.40
N SER A 43 35.53 -26.30 8.48
CA SER A 43 36.53 -25.68 9.37
C SER A 43 37.44 -26.73 10.02
N TYR A 44 36.88 -27.86 10.43
CA TYR A 44 37.63 -29.01 10.93
C TYR A 44 38.56 -29.60 9.85
N TYR A 45 38.02 -30.01 8.71
CA TYR A 45 38.81 -30.61 7.62
C TYR A 45 39.87 -29.67 7.06
N SER A 46 39.59 -28.36 6.95
CA SER A 46 40.53 -27.37 6.44
C SER A 46 41.78 -27.23 7.30
N LYS A 47 41.68 -27.46 8.61
CA LYS A 47 42.81 -27.37 9.56
C LYS A 47 43.49 -28.72 9.78
N VAL A 48 42.71 -29.79 9.82
CA VAL A 48 43.18 -31.11 10.22
C VAL A 48 43.82 -31.88 9.05
N LEU A 49 43.22 -31.87 7.85
CA LEU A 49 43.77 -32.56 6.67
C LEU A 49 45.22 -32.17 6.32
N PRO A 50 45.62 -30.88 6.26
CA PRO A 50 47.00 -30.54 5.89
C PRO A 50 48.03 -31.08 6.90
N VAL A 51 47.67 -31.16 8.19
CA VAL A 51 48.53 -31.76 9.23
C VAL A 51 48.72 -33.25 8.97
N TYR A 52 47.65 -33.99 8.66
CA TYR A 52 47.74 -35.42 8.34
C TYR A 52 48.48 -35.69 7.03
N ILE A 53 48.22 -34.92 5.97
CA ILE A 53 48.93 -35.02 4.68
C ILE A 53 50.43 -34.75 4.89
N SER A 54 50.78 -33.71 5.66
CA SER A 54 52.17 -33.40 5.98
C SER A 54 52.84 -34.53 6.78
N CYS A 55 52.18 -35.07 7.80
CA CYS A 55 52.71 -36.17 8.61
C CYS A 55 52.93 -37.45 7.78
N LEU A 56 51.93 -37.84 6.97
CA LEU A 56 52.03 -38.99 6.06
C LEU A 56 53.13 -38.80 5.02
N TYR A 57 53.32 -37.58 4.51
CA TYR A 57 54.41 -37.28 3.59
C TYR A 57 55.79 -37.43 4.25
N LEU A 58 55.95 -36.95 5.48
CA LEU A 58 57.20 -37.13 6.24
C LEU A 58 57.51 -38.61 6.49
N LEU A 59 56.50 -39.42 6.81
CA LEU A 59 56.64 -40.89 6.94
C LEU A 59 57.00 -41.56 5.61
N PHE A 60 56.41 -41.10 4.51
CA PHE A 60 56.72 -41.61 3.18
C PHE A 60 58.16 -41.30 2.77
N VAL A 61 58.62 -40.06 3.00
CA VAL A 61 60.00 -39.65 2.70
C VAL A 61 60.99 -40.41 3.58
N SER A 62 60.72 -40.58 4.87
CA SER A 62 61.60 -41.35 5.78
C SER A 62 61.66 -42.83 5.40
N TYR A 63 60.54 -43.44 4.98
CA TYR A 63 60.48 -44.81 4.47
C TYR A 63 61.34 -44.99 3.20
N VAL A 64 61.18 -44.09 2.22
CA VAL A 64 61.99 -44.12 0.98
C VAL A 64 63.47 -43.93 1.29
N TYR A 65 63.80 -43.03 2.21
CA TYR A 65 65.18 -42.79 2.66
C TYR A 65 65.80 -44.04 3.31
N PHE A 66 65.08 -44.72 4.19
CA PHE A 66 65.58 -45.90 4.92
C PHE A 66 65.84 -47.10 4.01
N ILE A 67 64.89 -47.44 3.13
CA ILE A 67 65.01 -48.65 2.27
C ILE A 67 65.99 -48.44 1.11
N LYS A 68 66.07 -47.23 0.57
CA LYS A 68 66.87 -46.95 -0.64
C LYS A 68 68.08 -46.07 -0.40
N HIS A 69 68.56 -46.03 0.85
CA HIS A 69 69.73 -45.27 1.28
C HIS A 69 70.94 -45.41 0.32
N ASN A 70 71.10 -46.55 -0.38
CA ASN A 70 72.31 -46.86 -1.13
C ASN A 70 72.21 -46.84 -2.68
N ARG A 71 71.02 -46.68 -3.29
CA ARG A 71 70.86 -46.65 -4.77
C ARG A 71 69.63 -45.84 -5.18
N TRP A 72 69.78 -44.53 -5.33
CA TRP A 72 68.73 -43.67 -5.87
C TRP A 72 68.66 -43.81 -7.40
N THR A 73 67.46 -44.02 -7.94
CA THR A 73 67.20 -44.01 -9.39
C THR A 73 66.31 -42.82 -9.74
N ASN A 74 66.41 -42.32 -10.98
CA ASN A 74 65.67 -41.14 -11.44
C ASN A 74 64.15 -41.26 -11.20
N ASN A 75 63.60 -42.47 -11.28
CA ASN A 75 62.17 -42.72 -11.07
C ASN A 75 61.73 -42.46 -9.62
N HIS A 76 62.59 -42.71 -8.62
CA HIS A 76 62.24 -42.48 -7.21
C HIS A 76 62.23 -41.00 -6.85
N ILE A 77 63.13 -40.22 -7.45
CA ILE A 77 63.18 -38.77 -7.30
C ILE A 77 61.91 -38.15 -7.89
N LEU A 78 61.50 -38.61 -9.08
CA LEU A 78 60.29 -38.14 -9.75
C LEU A 78 59.02 -38.40 -8.91
N VAL A 79 58.86 -39.61 -8.35
CA VAL A 79 57.70 -39.94 -7.49
C VAL A 79 57.70 -39.11 -6.20
N ALA A 80 58.86 -38.90 -5.58
CA ALA A 80 58.98 -38.10 -4.36
C ALA A 80 58.61 -36.62 -4.57
N VAL A 81 58.90 -36.07 -5.76
CA VAL A 81 58.56 -34.69 -6.15
C VAL A 81 57.10 -34.55 -6.59
N LEU A 82 56.53 -35.57 -7.25
CA LEU A 82 55.12 -35.52 -7.71
C LEU A 82 54.10 -35.79 -6.59
N SER A 83 54.46 -36.59 -5.57
CA SER A 83 53.59 -36.90 -4.43
C SER A 83 53.00 -35.66 -3.72
N PRO A 84 53.78 -34.63 -3.33
CA PRO A 84 53.23 -33.46 -2.65
C PRO A 84 52.35 -32.62 -3.58
N ALA A 85 52.67 -32.54 -4.88
CA ALA A 85 51.85 -31.83 -5.85
C ALA A 85 50.47 -32.50 -6.01
N LEU A 86 50.45 -33.85 -6.04
CA LEU A 86 49.20 -34.62 -6.13
C LEU A 86 48.35 -34.45 -4.86
N SER A 87 48.95 -34.55 -3.67
CA SER A 87 48.25 -34.34 -2.40
C SER A 87 47.71 -32.93 -2.22
N PHE A 88 48.44 -31.90 -2.69
CA PHE A 88 47.94 -30.53 -2.66
C PHE A 88 46.77 -30.34 -3.63
N SER A 89 46.83 -30.96 -4.82
CA SER A 89 45.74 -30.92 -5.79
C SER A 89 44.47 -31.59 -5.26
N THR A 90 44.57 -32.75 -4.60
CA THR A 90 43.40 -33.42 -4.02
C THR A 90 42.83 -32.64 -2.84
N TYR A 91 43.67 -32.04 -2.01
CA TYR A 91 43.24 -31.12 -0.94
C TYR A 91 42.47 -29.91 -1.49
N TYR A 92 43.01 -29.24 -2.50
CA TYR A 92 42.36 -28.08 -3.11
C TYR A 92 41.04 -28.48 -3.79
N LEU A 93 41.01 -29.63 -4.47
CA LEU A 93 39.80 -30.17 -5.07
C LEU A 93 38.72 -30.47 -4.01
N LEU A 94 39.09 -31.07 -2.88
CA LEU A 94 38.18 -31.34 -1.76
C LEU A 94 37.62 -30.03 -1.18
N LEU A 95 38.46 -29.02 -0.96
CA LEU A 95 37.99 -27.71 -0.49
C LEU A 95 37.07 -27.04 -1.51
N TYR A 96 37.38 -27.15 -2.80
CA TYR A 96 36.57 -26.59 -3.87
C TYR A 96 35.19 -27.25 -3.92
N THR A 97 35.11 -28.59 -3.86
CA THR A 97 33.82 -29.30 -3.89
C THR A 97 32.97 -29.00 -2.65
N LEU A 98 33.59 -28.89 -1.46
CA LEU A 98 32.88 -28.48 -0.24
C LEU A 98 32.36 -27.04 -0.34
N ASN A 99 33.17 -26.11 -0.86
CA ASN A 99 32.74 -24.73 -1.08
C ASN A 99 31.60 -24.64 -2.09
N TYR A 100 31.70 -25.39 -3.19
CA TYR A 100 30.66 -25.46 -4.19
C TYR A 100 29.35 -25.97 -3.57
N LEU A 101 29.39 -27.06 -2.81
CA LEU A 101 28.21 -27.61 -2.13
C LEU A 101 27.60 -26.62 -1.12
N ILE A 102 28.42 -25.91 -0.34
CA ILE A 102 27.90 -24.87 0.57
C ILE A 102 27.20 -23.77 -0.22
N SER A 103 27.83 -23.29 -1.31
CA SER A 103 27.27 -22.22 -2.14
C SER A 103 25.95 -22.60 -2.81
N THR A 104 25.80 -23.84 -3.28
CA THR A 104 24.54 -24.30 -3.89
C THR A 104 23.43 -24.40 -2.85
N ASN A 105 23.74 -24.87 -1.63
CA ASN A 105 22.78 -24.89 -0.53
C ASN A 105 22.42 -23.47 -0.05
N ASP A 106 23.38 -22.54 0.00
CA ASP A 106 23.12 -21.13 0.34
C ASP A 106 22.18 -20.47 -0.68
N LEU A 107 22.37 -20.75 -1.98
CA LEU A 107 21.46 -20.28 -3.03
C LEU A 107 20.05 -20.88 -2.87
N ALA A 108 19.95 -22.16 -2.56
CA ALA A 108 18.67 -22.81 -2.30
C ALA A 108 17.96 -22.22 -1.07
N LEU A 109 18.72 -21.95 0.01
CA LEU A 109 18.22 -21.33 1.23
C LEU A 109 17.70 -19.92 0.97
N ASN A 110 18.42 -19.11 0.19
CA ASN A 110 17.95 -17.78 -0.18
C ASN A 110 16.65 -17.85 -0.99
N GLY A 111 16.54 -18.79 -1.93
CA GLY A 111 15.28 -19.02 -2.66
C GLY A 111 14.11 -19.40 -1.75
N LEU A 112 14.34 -20.21 -0.71
CA LEU A 112 13.34 -20.54 0.32
C LEU A 112 12.91 -19.30 1.13
N ARG A 113 13.88 -18.45 1.51
CA ARG A 113 13.60 -17.18 2.22
C ARG A 113 12.83 -16.19 1.36
N ASP A 114 13.13 -16.13 0.07
CA ASP A 114 12.41 -15.29 -0.88
C ASP A 114 10.96 -15.76 -1.02
N GLN A 115 10.73 -17.08 -1.14
CA GLN A 115 9.37 -17.65 -1.10
C GLN A 115 8.63 -17.31 0.18
N HIS A 116 9.33 -17.29 1.33
CA HIS A 116 8.72 -16.95 2.62
C HIS A 116 8.34 -15.48 2.70
N ARG A 117 9.20 -14.60 2.18
CA ARG A 117 8.92 -13.16 2.07
C ARG A 117 7.73 -12.91 1.14
N GLU A 118 7.73 -13.52 -0.04
CA GLU A 118 6.65 -13.38 -1.02
C GLU A 118 5.31 -13.82 -0.43
N LYS A 119 5.28 -14.95 0.30
CA LYS A 119 4.08 -15.42 1.00
C LYS A 119 3.61 -14.49 2.11
N LEU A 120 4.53 -13.89 2.87
CA LEU A 120 4.18 -12.88 3.86
C LEU A 120 3.62 -11.60 3.21
N ASP A 121 4.16 -11.21 2.06
CA ASP A 121 3.68 -10.03 1.34
C ASP A 121 2.30 -10.27 0.72
N GLU A 122 2.04 -11.47 0.19
CA GLU A 122 0.71 -11.93 -0.23
C GLU A 122 -0.30 -11.84 0.94
N LEU A 123 0.09 -12.30 2.13
CA LEU A 123 -0.74 -12.22 3.34
C LEU A 123 -1.03 -10.76 3.73
N LYS A 124 -0.02 -9.87 3.69
CA LYS A 124 -0.19 -8.45 4.01
C LYS A 124 -1.06 -7.70 3.00
N GLU A 125 -0.97 -8.06 1.73
CA GLU A 125 -1.83 -7.48 0.69
C GLU A 125 -3.29 -7.90 0.89
N GLN A 126 -3.54 -9.19 1.10
CA GLN A 126 -4.88 -9.73 1.33
C GLN A 126 -5.53 -9.17 2.61
N THR A 127 -4.73 -8.95 3.67
CA THR A 127 -5.20 -8.33 4.92
C THR A 127 -5.26 -6.81 4.89
N ASN A 128 -4.95 -6.17 3.76
CA ASN A 128 -4.79 -4.71 3.61
C ASN A 128 -3.84 -4.08 4.67
N PHE A 129 -2.88 -4.85 5.19
CA PHE A 129 -1.98 -4.47 6.26
C PHE A 129 -1.20 -3.19 5.96
N TYR A 130 -0.73 -3.02 4.71
CA TYR A 130 0.03 -1.83 4.34
C TYR A 130 -0.79 -0.55 4.43
N LYS A 131 -2.07 -0.59 4.02
CA LYS A 131 -2.96 0.58 4.08
C LYS A 131 -3.29 0.93 5.52
N THR A 132 -3.57 -0.07 6.36
CA THR A 132 -3.88 0.16 7.78
C THR A 132 -2.65 0.64 8.53
N ASN A 133 -1.47 0.07 8.26
CA ASN A 133 -0.22 0.52 8.85
C ASN A 133 0.18 1.93 8.39
N GLU A 134 -0.02 2.27 7.11
CA GLU A 134 0.21 3.63 6.59
C GLU A 134 -0.69 4.64 7.28
N LEU A 135 -1.99 4.33 7.42
CA LEU A 135 -2.93 5.18 8.14
C LEU A 135 -2.50 5.37 9.59
N LEU A 136 -2.18 4.26 10.27
CA LEU A 136 -1.73 4.29 11.66
C LEU A 136 -0.44 5.11 11.81
N THR A 137 0.50 4.98 10.86
CA THR A 137 1.77 5.73 10.85
C THR A 137 1.54 7.23 10.68
N ARG A 138 0.62 7.64 9.79
CA ARG A 138 0.25 9.05 9.61
C ARG A 138 -0.31 9.65 10.89
N PHE A 139 -1.20 8.93 11.56
CA PHE A 139 -1.81 9.38 12.81
C PHE A 139 -0.87 9.26 14.03
N SER A 140 0.01 8.26 14.08
CA SER A 140 0.95 8.07 15.19
C SER A 140 2.09 9.09 15.19
N ASN A 141 2.58 9.46 14.01
CA ASN A 141 3.68 10.42 13.87
C ASN A 141 3.23 11.88 14.03
N GLY A 142 1.90 12.09 14.11
CA GLY A 142 1.27 13.39 14.22
C GLY A 142 1.60 14.34 13.08
N GLU A 143 1.95 13.82 11.90
CA GLU A 143 2.25 14.63 10.72
C GLU A 143 1.02 15.44 10.29
N ASP A 144 -0.15 14.81 10.29
CA ASP A 144 -1.41 15.47 9.99
C ASP A 144 -1.71 16.63 10.97
N PHE A 145 -1.44 16.42 12.26
CA PHE A 145 -1.59 17.49 13.28
C PHE A 145 -0.63 18.65 13.03
N LYS A 146 0.63 18.38 12.66
CA LYS A 146 1.61 19.42 12.33
C LYS A 146 1.20 20.22 11.09
N GLU A 147 0.64 19.56 10.09
CA GLU A 147 0.15 20.20 8.87
C GLU A 147 -1.04 21.11 9.16
N LEU A 148 -2.02 20.64 9.96
CA LEU A 148 -3.15 21.44 10.46
C LEU A 148 -2.69 22.67 11.27
N GLU A 149 -1.73 22.51 12.18
CA GLU A 149 -1.18 23.63 12.95
C GLU A 149 -0.47 24.67 12.07
N LEU A 150 0.17 24.24 10.99
CA LEU A 150 0.85 25.13 10.06
C LEU A 150 -0.16 25.92 9.21
N GLN A 151 -1.23 25.26 8.75
CA GLN A 151 -2.35 25.89 8.07
C GLN A 151 -3.05 26.92 8.97
N ALA A 152 -3.32 26.58 10.24
CA ALA A 152 -3.92 27.51 11.20
C ALA A 152 -3.07 28.78 11.39
N ARG A 153 -1.75 28.61 11.55
CA ARG A 153 -0.80 29.73 11.64
C ARG A 153 -0.77 30.59 10.38
N GLU A 154 -0.90 30.00 9.20
CA GLU A 154 -0.96 30.75 7.94
C GLU A 154 -2.25 31.58 7.83
N ILE A 155 -3.39 31.00 8.20
CA ILE A 155 -4.68 31.69 8.25
C ILE A 155 -4.63 32.87 9.22
N GLU A 156 -4.02 32.69 10.39
CA GLU A 156 -3.85 33.78 11.36
C GLU A 156 -2.97 34.92 10.82
N LYS A 157 -1.87 34.59 10.13
CA LYS A 157 -1.02 35.61 9.48
C LYS A 157 -1.80 36.39 8.41
N LYS A 158 -2.54 35.69 7.54
CA LYS A 158 -3.41 36.33 6.53
C LYS A 158 -4.47 37.22 7.16
N LYS A 159 -5.09 36.77 8.26
CA LYS A 159 -6.05 37.55 9.04
C LYS A 159 -5.42 38.83 9.62
N GLN A 160 -4.21 38.74 10.17
CA GLN A 160 -3.49 39.90 10.70
C GLN A 160 -3.13 40.90 9.61
N GLU A 161 -2.69 40.43 8.44
CA GLU A 161 -2.41 41.27 7.28
C GLU A 161 -3.67 42.01 6.81
N TYR A 162 -4.79 41.29 6.69
CA TYR A 162 -6.09 41.88 6.34
C TYR A 162 -6.53 42.98 7.31
N LEU A 163 -6.35 42.77 8.62
CA LEU A 163 -6.67 43.76 9.65
C LEU A 163 -5.80 45.03 9.56
N LYS A 164 -4.52 44.90 9.15
CA LYS A 164 -3.65 46.06 8.92
C LYS A 164 -4.14 46.89 7.73
N LEU A 165 -4.50 46.24 6.63
CA LEU A 165 -5.04 46.91 5.43
C LEU A 165 -6.32 47.70 5.75
N ILE A 166 -7.21 47.15 6.58
CA ILE A 166 -8.42 47.84 7.04
C ILE A 166 -8.06 49.09 7.86
N LYS A 167 -7.10 49.00 8.80
CA LYS A 167 -6.68 50.14 9.63
C LYS A 167 -6.06 51.27 8.81
N GLU A 168 -5.37 50.93 7.73
CA GLU A 168 -4.76 51.90 6.80
C GLU A 168 -5.78 52.55 5.84
N GLY A 169 -7.08 52.25 5.98
CA GLY A 169 -8.15 52.82 5.13
C GLY A 169 -8.14 52.29 3.70
N LYS A 170 -7.34 51.27 3.40
CA LYS A 170 -7.19 50.67 2.08
C LYS A 170 -8.03 49.40 2.04
N LEU A 171 -9.33 49.52 1.74
CA LEU A 171 -10.18 48.34 1.60
C LEU A 171 -9.66 47.46 0.44
N PRO A 172 -9.23 46.22 0.70
CA PRO A 172 -9.01 45.28 -0.39
C PRO A 172 -10.35 44.98 -1.08
N ASN A 173 -10.34 45.03 -2.41
CA ASN A 173 -11.53 44.79 -3.22
C ASN A 173 -12.06 43.36 -2.95
N PRO A 174 -13.31 43.19 -2.49
CA PRO A 174 -13.87 41.88 -2.12
C PRO A 174 -13.87 40.87 -3.28
N SER A 175 -13.78 41.34 -4.52
CA SER A 175 -13.63 40.51 -5.72
C SER A 175 -12.35 39.66 -5.74
N LYS A 176 -11.24 40.11 -5.12
CA LYS A 176 -9.99 39.33 -5.06
C LYS A 176 -9.97 38.30 -3.92
N LEU A 177 -10.75 38.51 -2.87
CA LEU A 177 -10.85 37.59 -1.73
C LEU A 177 -11.83 36.44 -2.03
N ALA A 178 -12.91 36.71 -2.78
CA ALA A 178 -13.80 35.67 -3.30
C ALA A 178 -13.11 34.78 -4.36
N ALA A 179 -12.21 35.34 -5.17
CA ALA A 179 -11.40 34.57 -6.11
C ALA A 179 -10.33 33.68 -5.44
N ALA A 180 -9.99 33.95 -4.18
CA ALA A 180 -9.01 33.18 -3.39
C ALA A 180 -9.66 32.15 -2.44
N ASN A 181 -10.92 32.36 -2.04
CA ASN A 181 -11.68 31.47 -1.16
C ASN A 181 -12.74 30.61 -1.89
N GLY A 182 -12.68 30.57 -3.23
CA GLY A 182 -13.52 29.68 -4.06
C GLY A 182 -12.93 28.28 -4.28
N ASP A 183 -12.10 27.79 -3.36
CA ASP A 183 -11.57 26.42 -3.38
C ASP A 183 -11.65 25.85 -1.97
N GLY A 184 -12.89 25.56 -1.58
CA GLY A 184 -13.25 24.99 -0.29
C GLY A 184 -14.34 23.96 -0.47
N SER A 185 -14.23 23.12 -1.50
CA SER A 185 -14.74 21.76 -1.61
C SER A 185 -14.82 21.33 -3.07
N ASP A 186 -14.32 20.13 -3.30
CA ASP A 186 -14.40 19.32 -4.51
C ASP A 186 -13.29 19.52 -5.56
N GLY A 187 -12.40 18.52 -5.61
CA GLY A 187 -11.29 18.40 -6.56
C GLY A 187 -11.74 18.08 -7.99
N GLY A 188 -12.66 18.87 -8.53
CA GLY A 188 -13.05 18.83 -9.93
C GLY A 188 -12.13 19.70 -10.78
N ASN A 189 -11.37 19.09 -11.70
CA ASN A 189 -10.53 19.84 -12.64
C ASN A 189 -11.36 20.94 -13.34
N LYS A 190 -10.86 22.18 -13.40
CA LYS A 190 -11.51 23.36 -14.03
C LYS A 190 -12.03 23.15 -15.46
N ILE A 191 -11.51 22.12 -16.14
CA ILE A 191 -11.94 21.65 -17.46
C ILE A 191 -13.33 20.99 -17.43
N TYR A 192 -13.67 20.29 -16.35
CA TYR A 192 -15.00 19.70 -16.15
C TYR A 192 -16.05 20.79 -15.92
N ASP A 193 -15.73 21.82 -15.15
CA ASP A 193 -16.65 22.92 -14.85
C ASP A 193 -16.99 23.73 -16.11
N GLY A 194 -16.00 23.94 -17.00
CA GLY A 194 -16.22 24.56 -18.31
C GLY A 194 -17.04 23.70 -19.29
N PHE A 195 -16.85 22.37 -19.25
CA PHE A 195 -17.62 21.43 -20.06
C PHE A 195 -19.06 21.29 -19.55
N LEU A 196 -19.27 21.26 -18.23
CA LEU A 196 -20.60 21.25 -17.61
C LEU A 196 -21.37 22.51 -17.99
N LYS A 197 -20.75 23.69 -17.89
CA LYS A 197 -21.38 24.97 -18.25
C LYS A 197 -21.73 25.07 -19.75
N PHE A 198 -20.94 24.44 -20.61
CA PHE A 198 -21.23 24.37 -22.04
C PHE A 198 -22.36 23.39 -22.38
N MET A 199 -22.46 22.26 -21.67
CA MET A 199 -23.56 21.30 -21.88
C MET A 199 -24.87 21.71 -21.22
N LEU A 200 -24.82 22.45 -20.10
CA LEU A 200 -25.99 22.84 -19.31
C LEU A 200 -26.55 24.22 -19.71
N GLY A 201 -25.82 25.00 -20.52
CA GLY A 201 -26.19 26.36 -20.86
C GLY A 201 -25.96 27.34 -19.72
N GLU A 202 -26.30 28.62 -19.91
CA GLU A 202 -26.28 29.60 -18.82
C GLU A 202 -27.27 29.18 -17.74
N ASP A 203 -26.75 28.76 -16.58
CA ASP A 203 -27.56 28.35 -15.42
C ASP A 203 -28.51 29.47 -15.01
N GLU A 204 -29.80 29.35 -15.37
CA GLU A 204 -30.89 30.16 -14.81
C GLU A 204 -31.02 29.97 -13.28
N LEU A 205 -30.28 29.01 -12.71
CA LEU A 205 -30.18 28.69 -11.29
C LEU A 205 -28.96 29.31 -10.57
N SER A 206 -28.22 30.20 -11.25
CA SER A 206 -27.03 30.87 -10.71
C SER A 206 -27.32 31.63 -9.39
N ALA A 207 -26.32 31.71 -8.50
CA ALA A 207 -26.43 32.43 -7.21
C ALA A 207 -26.89 33.89 -7.38
N ASP A 208 -26.51 34.53 -8.49
CA ASP A 208 -26.85 35.93 -8.78
C ASP A 208 -28.30 36.16 -9.19
N ALA A 209 -29.01 35.11 -9.64
CA ALA A 209 -30.42 35.18 -10.04
C ALA A 209 -31.40 34.72 -8.93
N ARG A 210 -30.87 34.26 -7.79
CA ARG A 210 -31.66 33.75 -6.65
C ARG A 210 -31.84 34.85 -5.60
N TYR A 211 -32.90 35.64 -5.75
CA TYR A 211 -33.26 36.63 -4.74
C TYR A 211 -34.24 36.05 -3.72
N ALA A 212 -34.09 36.45 -2.45
CA ALA A 212 -35.01 36.06 -1.39
C ALA A 212 -36.21 37.03 -1.29
N LEU A 213 -37.41 36.51 -1.05
CA LEU A 213 -38.60 37.30 -0.74
C LEU A 213 -38.64 37.64 0.74
N ILE A 214 -38.28 38.88 1.07
CA ILE A 214 -38.27 39.40 2.44
C ILE A 214 -39.46 40.34 2.62
N CYS A 215 -40.28 40.09 3.66
CA CYS A 215 -41.44 40.93 3.92
C CYS A 215 -41.02 42.34 4.40
N CYS A 216 -41.59 43.40 3.82
CA CYS A 216 -41.28 44.78 4.21
C CYS A 216 -41.82 45.17 5.59
N ASN A 217 -42.86 44.49 6.09
CA ASN A 217 -43.47 44.79 7.39
C ASN A 217 -42.81 44.01 8.54
N CYS A 218 -42.53 42.71 8.35
CA CYS A 218 -42.03 41.84 9.43
C CYS A 218 -40.64 41.22 9.17
N PHE A 219 -40.00 41.54 8.05
CA PHE A 219 -38.65 41.07 7.64
C PHE A 219 -38.45 39.56 7.62
N GLN A 220 -39.53 38.77 7.64
CA GLN A 220 -39.45 37.32 7.54
C GLN A 220 -39.07 36.91 6.11
N HIS A 221 -38.22 35.89 5.98
CA HIS A 221 -37.94 35.18 4.72
C HIS A 221 -39.14 34.32 4.31
N ASN A 222 -39.68 34.54 3.11
CA ASN A 222 -40.86 33.84 2.56
C ASN A 222 -40.53 32.97 1.34
N GLY A 223 -39.27 32.58 1.19
CA GLY A 223 -38.80 31.76 0.07
C GLY A 223 -38.04 32.56 -0.98
N LEU A 224 -37.78 31.94 -2.12
CA LEU A 224 -37.05 32.54 -3.24
C LEU A 224 -38.03 33.21 -4.20
N ALA A 225 -37.60 34.33 -4.78
CA ALA A 225 -38.28 34.99 -5.88
C ALA A 225 -38.22 34.09 -7.13
N PRO A 226 -39.24 34.13 -8.00
CA PRO A 226 -39.20 33.43 -9.27
C PRO A 226 -37.97 33.84 -10.09
N PRO A 227 -37.35 32.91 -10.84
CA PRO A 227 -36.29 33.28 -11.76
C PRO A 227 -36.83 34.30 -12.78
N ASN A 228 -35.99 35.25 -13.19
CA ASN A 228 -36.31 36.33 -14.13
C ASN A 228 -37.23 37.45 -13.63
N VAL A 229 -37.59 37.50 -12.34
CA VAL A 229 -38.36 38.61 -11.76
C VAL A 229 -37.63 39.23 -10.57
N LEU A 230 -37.53 40.56 -10.55
CA LEU A 230 -36.95 41.28 -9.41
C LEU A 230 -37.81 41.05 -8.14
N PRO A 231 -37.20 40.84 -6.95
CA PRO A 231 -37.92 40.52 -5.72
C PRO A 231 -38.93 41.59 -5.30
N GLN A 232 -38.76 42.84 -5.75
CA GLN A 232 -39.65 43.96 -5.46
C GLN A 232 -40.95 43.96 -6.29
N LYS A 233 -40.97 43.25 -7.44
CA LYS A 233 -42.15 43.14 -8.32
C LYS A 233 -43.07 41.98 -7.95
N VAL A 234 -42.58 41.03 -7.16
CA VAL A 234 -43.34 39.83 -6.80
C VAL A 234 -44.42 40.19 -5.78
N LYS A 235 -45.68 40.09 -6.19
CA LYS A 235 -46.82 40.28 -5.29
C LYS A 235 -47.06 39.04 -4.45
N TYR A 236 -46.92 39.16 -3.13
CA TYR A 236 -47.23 38.05 -2.23
C TYR A 236 -47.73 38.54 -0.86
N ILE A 237 -48.62 37.76 -0.26
CA ILE A 237 -49.11 37.98 1.10
C ILE A 237 -48.21 37.21 2.05
N CYS A 238 -47.61 37.89 3.02
CA CYS A 238 -46.73 37.23 3.99
C CYS A 238 -47.54 36.26 4.87
N PRO A 239 -47.20 34.95 4.92
CA PRO A 239 -47.91 33.98 5.76
C PRO A 239 -47.80 34.25 7.26
N LYS A 240 -46.83 35.07 7.70
CA LYS A 240 -46.59 35.38 9.11
C LYS A 240 -47.37 36.60 9.61
N CYS A 241 -47.54 37.64 8.80
CA CYS A 241 -48.18 38.91 9.21
C CYS A 241 -49.34 39.37 8.32
N GLY A 242 -49.61 38.69 7.20
CA GLY A 242 -50.69 39.06 6.28
C GLY A 242 -50.44 40.30 5.42
N PHE A 243 -49.26 40.93 5.51
CA PHE A 243 -48.93 42.11 4.71
C PHE A 243 -48.71 41.75 3.22
N LEU A 244 -49.30 42.53 2.31
CA LEU A 244 -49.15 42.38 0.87
C LEU A 244 -47.89 43.14 0.41
N ASN A 245 -46.88 42.40 -0.05
CA ASN A 245 -45.63 42.93 -0.59
C ASN A 245 -45.70 42.98 -2.12
N GLY A 246 -45.01 43.92 -2.75
CA GLY A 246 -44.88 44.07 -4.22
C GLY A 246 -45.41 45.41 -4.76
N ASN A 247 -44.68 46.04 -5.68
CA ASN A 247 -45.06 47.33 -6.29
C ASN A 247 -45.82 47.13 -7.63
N GLU A 248 -46.79 47.99 -7.91
CA GLU A 248 -47.45 48.07 -9.22
C GLU A 248 -46.69 49.05 -10.12
N GLU A 249 -45.87 48.52 -11.02
CA GLU A 249 -45.47 49.26 -12.21
C GLU A 249 -46.18 48.62 -13.42
N GLU A 250 -46.98 49.41 -14.12
CA GLU A 250 -47.74 49.01 -15.30
C GLU A 250 -46.79 48.55 -16.41
N GLU A 251 -46.70 47.24 -16.65
CA GLU A 251 -45.98 46.68 -17.79
C GLU A 251 -46.82 46.88 -19.07
N LYS A 252 -46.36 47.79 -19.92
CA LYS A 252 -46.83 47.91 -21.31
C LYS A 252 -46.60 46.59 -22.04
N LYS A 253 -47.69 46.10 -22.63
CA LYS A 253 -47.82 44.89 -23.44
C LYS A 253 -46.73 44.79 -24.51
N GLU A 254 -46.06 43.65 -24.56
CA GLU A 254 -45.59 43.07 -25.82
C GLU A 254 -46.03 41.58 -25.85
N LYS A 255 -46.78 41.21 -26.89
CA LYS A 255 -47.38 39.87 -27.11
C LYS A 255 -46.37 39.00 -27.89
N VAL A 256 -46.36 37.67 -27.75
CA VAL A 256 -46.97 36.62 -28.63
C VAL A 256 -46.03 35.37 -28.52
N PRO A 257 -46.39 34.09 -28.80
CA PRO A 257 -47.67 33.37 -28.85
C PRO A 257 -47.76 32.13 -27.91
N VAL A 258 -49.01 31.67 -27.82
CA VAL A 258 -49.55 30.43 -27.24
C VAL A 258 -49.11 29.16 -27.99
N VAL A 259 -48.88 28.06 -27.26
CA VAL A 259 -49.24 26.69 -27.71
C VAL A 259 -49.91 25.96 -26.55
N ASP A 260 -51.11 25.46 -26.84
CA ASP A 260 -52.07 24.81 -25.95
C ASP A 260 -51.69 23.37 -25.55
N GLY A 261 -52.19 22.95 -24.39
CA GLY A 261 -52.18 21.55 -23.95
C GLY A 261 -52.89 21.33 -22.60
N ASN A 262 -54.22 21.24 -22.64
CA ASN A 262 -55.15 20.44 -21.82
C ASN A 262 -54.53 19.51 -20.74
N GLU A 263 -55.12 19.20 -19.57
CA GLU A 263 -56.45 19.41 -18.99
C GLU A 263 -56.40 18.84 -17.55
N LYS A 264 -57.19 19.40 -16.61
CA LYS A 264 -57.92 18.74 -15.48
C LYS A 264 -57.12 17.87 -14.48
N SER A 265 -57.43 17.78 -13.19
CA SER A 265 -58.44 18.34 -12.28
C SER A 265 -58.24 17.61 -10.94
N ASN A 266 -58.73 18.20 -9.84
CA ASN A 266 -59.12 17.54 -8.59
C ASN A 266 -58.00 16.94 -7.71
N SER A 267 -58.07 16.88 -6.39
CA SER A 267 -59.00 17.35 -5.36
C SER A 267 -58.37 16.98 -4.02
N VAL A 268 -58.55 17.83 -3.00
CA VAL A 268 -58.89 17.50 -1.60
C VAL A 268 -58.24 16.27 -0.93
N ALA A 269 -57.51 16.53 0.16
CA ALA A 269 -57.65 15.95 1.51
C ALA A 269 -56.30 16.12 2.26
N LYS A 270 -56.19 16.99 3.28
CA LYS A 270 -56.63 16.76 4.67
C LYS A 270 -56.13 15.41 5.20
N ILE A 271 -55.12 15.45 6.06
CA ILE A 271 -55.13 14.74 7.35
C ILE A 271 -54.08 15.36 8.27
N SER A 272 -54.55 15.57 9.48
CA SER A 272 -53.93 16.17 10.63
C SER A 272 -53.15 15.14 11.44
N ASN A 273 -52.42 15.69 12.40
CA ASN A 273 -51.90 15.07 13.63
C ASN A 273 -50.63 14.21 13.51
N LYS A 274 -49.78 14.11 14.53
CA LYS A 274 -49.36 14.89 15.74
C LYS A 274 -48.60 13.84 16.56
N LYS A 275 -47.62 14.29 17.36
CA LYS A 275 -47.11 13.63 18.59
C LYS A 275 -46.05 12.54 18.31
N SER A 276 -44.75 12.80 18.44
CA SER A 276 -43.92 13.08 19.63
C SER A 276 -43.60 11.83 20.47
N ILE A 277 -42.35 11.83 20.98
CA ILE A 277 -41.85 11.26 22.26
C ILE A 277 -40.93 10.01 22.13
N ASP A 278 -39.68 10.30 22.49
CA ASP A 278 -38.69 9.56 23.28
C ASP A 278 -37.72 8.49 22.73
N LYS A 279 -36.48 8.73 23.18
CA LYS A 279 -35.23 7.98 23.15
C LYS A 279 -35.13 7.15 24.45
N PRO A 280 -34.52 5.96 24.42
CA PRO A 280 -33.28 5.73 25.22
C PRO A 280 -32.26 4.90 24.41
N GLU A 281 -30.97 5.24 24.35
CA GLU A 281 -29.90 5.00 25.34
C GLU A 281 -29.58 3.50 25.54
N THR A 282 -28.42 3.08 25.04
CA THR A 282 -27.91 1.70 25.01
C THR A 282 -26.57 1.66 25.74
N GLN A 283 -26.44 0.74 26.69
CA GLN A 283 -25.24 0.49 27.50
C GLN A 283 -24.28 -0.46 26.78
N VAL A 284 -22.98 -0.20 26.96
CA VAL A 284 -21.84 -0.97 26.47
C VAL A 284 -21.32 -1.83 27.62
N THR A 285 -21.00 -3.09 27.38
CA THR A 285 -20.19 -3.92 28.27
C THR A 285 -18.96 -4.38 27.51
N ASP A 286 -17.81 -4.09 28.09
CA ASP A 286 -16.46 -4.51 27.68
C ASP A 286 -16.17 -5.89 28.27
N ASP A 287 -15.58 -6.80 27.49
CA ASP A 287 -14.94 -8.02 27.96
C ASP A 287 -13.53 -8.09 27.35
N ASP A 288 -12.52 -7.96 28.20
CA ASP A 288 -11.09 -8.20 27.94
C ASP A 288 -10.75 -9.62 28.43
N ASP A 289 -10.19 -10.48 27.58
CA ASP A 289 -9.48 -11.69 27.99
C ASP A 289 -8.18 -11.84 27.17
N LEU A 290 -7.05 -11.87 27.89
CA LEU A 290 -5.70 -12.14 27.39
C LEU A 290 -5.23 -13.45 28.01
N ASP A 291 -4.96 -14.47 27.19
CA ASP A 291 -4.32 -15.72 27.61
C ASP A 291 -2.82 -15.71 27.35
N GLU A 292 -2.09 -16.08 28.41
CA GLU A 292 -0.65 -16.26 28.56
C GLU A 292 -0.29 -17.71 28.17
N ILE A 293 0.72 -17.93 27.32
CA ILE A 293 1.18 -19.29 26.95
C ILE A 293 2.60 -19.52 27.52
N ASP A 294 2.67 -20.52 28.38
CA ASP A 294 3.85 -21.03 29.08
C ASP A 294 4.67 -21.98 28.19
N ASP A 295 6.00 -21.81 28.23
CA ASP A 295 6.99 -22.62 27.53
C ASP A 295 7.45 -23.77 28.46
N THR A 296 7.10 -25.01 28.12
CA THR A 296 7.77 -26.19 28.70
C THR A 296 8.46 -27.04 27.65
N ASN A 297 9.72 -27.32 27.96
CA ASN A 297 10.73 -27.96 27.14
C ASN A 297 10.94 -29.39 27.68
N GLU A 298 10.69 -30.41 26.88
CA GLU A 298 11.12 -31.78 27.17
C GLU A 298 11.74 -32.45 25.93
N SER A 299 12.89 -33.06 26.20
CA SER A 299 13.77 -33.78 25.30
C SER A 299 13.38 -35.26 25.16
N ALA A 300 13.37 -35.82 23.94
CA ALA A 300 13.67 -37.24 23.70
C ALA A 300 13.99 -37.56 22.22
N THR A 301 15.28 -37.79 21.96
CA THR A 301 15.97 -38.87 21.24
C THR A 301 15.28 -39.76 20.17
N SER A 302 16.02 -39.91 19.05
CA SER A 302 16.21 -41.06 18.13
C SER A 302 15.19 -41.40 17.04
N GLY A 303 15.72 -41.67 15.84
CA GLY A 303 14.99 -42.24 14.71
C GLY A 303 15.69 -41.99 13.38
N SER A 304 16.67 -42.82 13.04
CA SER A 304 17.34 -42.89 11.74
C SER A 304 16.39 -43.37 10.65
N GLU A 305 16.32 -42.69 9.50
CA GLU A 305 15.95 -43.34 8.24
C GLU A 305 16.51 -42.60 7.03
N SER A 306 17.03 -43.41 6.12
CA SER A 306 17.79 -43.07 4.92
C SER A 306 16.88 -42.92 3.71
N GLU A 307 16.95 -41.80 2.98
CA GLU A 307 16.43 -41.73 1.61
C GLU A 307 17.31 -40.91 0.66
N LYS A 308 17.34 -41.39 -0.59
CA LYS A 308 18.23 -41.06 -1.72
C LYS A 308 17.93 -39.69 -2.36
N PRO A 309 18.87 -39.10 -3.13
CA PRO A 309 18.69 -37.77 -3.70
C PRO A 309 17.81 -37.77 -4.96
N VAL A 310 16.94 -36.75 -5.04
CA VAL A 310 16.14 -36.41 -6.22
C VAL A 310 16.99 -35.60 -7.20
N VAL A 311 17.09 -36.10 -8.44
CA VAL A 311 17.74 -35.45 -9.58
C VAL A 311 16.80 -34.37 -10.12
N VAL A 312 17.22 -33.10 -10.11
CA VAL A 312 16.50 -32.02 -10.81
C VAL A 312 17.30 -31.61 -12.06
N ALA A 313 16.68 -31.82 -13.22
CA ALA A 313 17.19 -31.47 -14.52
C ALA A 313 17.15 -29.94 -14.74
N GLU A 314 18.30 -29.37 -15.09
CA GLU A 314 18.48 -27.95 -15.38
C GLU A 314 18.09 -27.63 -16.84
N LYS A 315 16.99 -26.88 -17.06
CA LYS A 315 16.65 -26.31 -18.38
C LYS A 315 17.45 -25.04 -18.61
N LYS A 316 18.45 -25.11 -19.50
CA LYS A 316 19.19 -23.95 -20.02
C LYS A 316 18.32 -23.11 -20.96
N THR A 317 17.99 -21.87 -20.57
CA THR A 317 17.47 -20.84 -21.48
C THR A 317 18.61 -19.92 -21.94
N LYS A 318 18.91 -19.97 -23.26
CA LYS A 318 19.87 -19.09 -23.94
C LYS A 318 19.31 -17.65 -24.02
N LYS A 319 19.95 -16.68 -23.36
CA LYS A 319 19.67 -15.25 -23.55
C LYS A 319 20.56 -14.67 -24.66
N LYS A 320 19.93 -14.26 -25.77
CA LYS A 320 20.54 -13.66 -26.97
C LYS A 320 21.04 -12.24 -26.66
N LYS A 321 22.32 -11.96 -26.91
CA LYS A 321 23.00 -10.67 -26.72
C LYS A 321 22.76 -9.78 -27.95
N LYS A 322 21.95 -8.72 -27.83
CA LYS A 322 21.84 -7.66 -28.86
C LYS A 322 22.96 -6.63 -28.63
N ARG A 323 23.88 -6.51 -29.59
CA ARG A 323 24.92 -5.47 -29.64
C ARG A 323 24.28 -4.18 -30.14
N GLY A 324 24.31 -3.12 -29.34
CA GLY A 324 24.02 -1.75 -29.76
C GLY A 324 25.23 -1.15 -30.47
N HIS A 325 25.00 -0.65 -31.68
CA HIS A 325 25.96 0.05 -32.51
C HIS A 325 25.99 1.52 -32.08
N LYS A 326 27.12 2.02 -31.58
CA LYS A 326 27.31 3.43 -31.22
C LYS A 326 28.08 4.09 -32.36
N LYS A 327 27.42 4.98 -33.10
CA LYS A 327 28.04 5.95 -34.00
C LYS A 327 28.72 7.03 -33.17
N GLN A 328 29.98 7.30 -33.47
CA GLN A 328 30.59 8.63 -33.42
C GLN A 328 31.37 8.80 -34.71
#